data_AF-A0AB34J9V6-F1
#
_entry.id   AF-A0AB34J9V6-F1
#
_cell.length_a   1.000
_cell.length_b   1.000
_cell.length_c   1.000
_cell.angle_alpha   90.00
_cell.angle_beta   90.00
_cell.angle_gamma   90.00
#
_symmetry.space_group_name_H-M   'P 1'
#
loop_
_entity.id
_entity.type
_entity.pdbx_description
1 polymer ?
#
loop_
_entity_poly.entity_id
_entity_poly.type
_entity_poly.pdbx_seq_one_letter_code
_entity_poly.pdbx_strand_id
1 'polypeptide(L)'
;MSAIIQMGPPGQETETARKARAARFRAEARRPPPPLPVHRIAWAGGKVVTNDKEKCLQKLIQRKLATGASLTSEQERAMRTLQPTTGSSVNVSRQTNAADECALRKGSFMAKVPAQRLQTVEAVQHAPEKKQEEMREKQSSETKKLMRKLRQIEDLERARENGKSLEANQEAKIQMKPALLAELARQQRLCLASK
;
A
#
# COMPACT_ATOMS: atom_id res chain seq x y z
N MET A 1 -51.22 -38.12 -35.66
CA MET A 1 -50.97 -37.17 -36.76
C MET A 1 -49.63 -36.50 -36.48
N SER A 2 -48.56 -36.98 -37.13
CA SER A 2 -47.19 -36.54 -36.85
C SER A 2 -46.81 -35.41 -37.80
N ALA A 3 -46.51 -34.23 -37.28
CA ALA A 3 -46.04 -33.09 -38.06
C ALA A 3 -44.58 -33.32 -38.47
N ILE A 4 -44.35 -33.50 -39.76
CA ILE A 4 -43.02 -33.60 -40.37
C ILE A 4 -42.40 -32.20 -40.35
N ILE A 5 -41.34 -32.01 -39.55
CA ILE A 5 -40.53 -30.78 -39.54
C ILE A 5 -39.72 -30.76 -40.83
N GLN A 6 -40.19 -30.01 -41.82
CA GLN A 6 -39.52 -29.81 -43.10
C GLN A 6 -38.28 -28.93 -42.88
N MET A 7 -37.12 -29.57 -42.70
CA MET A 7 -35.82 -28.92 -42.62
C MET A 7 -35.49 -28.33 -44.00
N GLY A 8 -35.51 -27.01 -44.12
CA GLY A 8 -35.18 -26.29 -45.36
C GLY A 8 -33.73 -26.54 -45.81
N PRO A 9 -33.43 -26.29 -47.10
CA PRO A 9 -32.11 -26.56 -47.68
C PRO A 9 -31.00 -25.79 -46.96
N PRO A 10 -29.81 -26.41 -46.76
CA PRO A 10 -28.70 -25.79 -46.07
C PRO A 10 -28.18 -24.60 -46.89
N GLY A 11 -28.33 -23.38 -46.37
CA GLY A 11 -27.77 -22.16 -46.97
C GLY A 11 -28.75 -21.01 -47.19
N GLN A 12 -30.06 -21.21 -46.97
CA GLN A 12 -31.04 -20.11 -47.01
C GLN A 12 -31.68 -19.90 -45.63
N GLU A 13 -31.21 -18.89 -44.91
CA GLU A 13 -31.87 -18.44 -43.69
C GLU A 13 -33.26 -17.91 -44.02
N THR A 14 -34.29 -18.51 -43.42
CA THR A 14 -35.65 -18.01 -43.50
C THR A 14 -35.71 -16.60 -42.93
N GLU A 15 -36.62 -15.75 -43.44
CA GLU A 15 -36.82 -14.41 -42.90
C GLU A 15 -37.12 -14.41 -41.39
N THR A 16 -37.78 -15.47 -40.91
CA THR A 16 -38.07 -15.70 -39.50
C THR A 16 -36.79 -15.91 -38.69
N ALA A 17 -35.83 -16.70 -39.19
CA ALA A 17 -34.53 -16.88 -38.57
C ALA A 17 -33.73 -15.57 -38.54
N ARG A 18 -33.76 -14.79 -39.62
CA ARG A 18 -33.09 -13.48 -39.70
C ARG A 18 -33.67 -12.48 -38.69
N LYS A 19 -35.01 -12.41 -38.59
CA LYS A 19 -35.72 -11.57 -37.61
C LYS A 19 -35.42 -12.00 -36.17
N ALA A 20 -35.43 -13.31 -35.89
CA ALA A 20 -35.11 -13.85 -34.58
C ALA A 20 -33.65 -13.52 -34.17
N ARG A 21 -32.71 -13.62 -35.10
CA ARG A 21 -31.30 -13.25 -34.85
C ARG A 21 -31.14 -11.75 -34.58
N ALA A 22 -31.76 -10.89 -35.40
CA ALA A 22 -31.72 -9.44 -35.19
C ALA A 22 -32.31 -9.04 -33.83
N ALA A 23 -33.37 -9.71 -33.37
CA ALA A 23 -33.95 -9.50 -32.06
C ALA A 23 -32.98 -9.88 -30.92
N ARG A 24 -32.25 -11.00 -31.05
CA ARG A 24 -31.23 -11.42 -30.06
C ARG A 24 -30.09 -10.41 -29.94
N PHE A 25 -29.54 -9.94 -31.06
CA PHE A 25 -28.49 -8.92 -31.03
C PHE A 25 -28.97 -7.58 -30.46
N ARG A 26 -30.21 -7.16 -30.75
CA ARG A 26 -30.79 -5.96 -30.12
C ARG A 26 -30.97 -6.12 -28.62
N ALA A 27 -31.32 -7.31 -28.15
CA ALA A 27 -31.44 -7.60 -26.72
C ALA A 27 -30.08 -7.62 -26.01
N GLU A 28 -29.05 -8.18 -26.66
CA GLU A 28 -27.68 -8.20 -26.14
C GLU A 28 -27.05 -6.80 -26.12
N ALA A 29 -27.30 -5.97 -27.13
CA ALA A 29 -26.84 -4.58 -27.17
C ALA A 29 -27.45 -3.70 -26.06
N ARG A 30 -28.60 -4.08 -25.51
CA ARG A 30 -29.25 -3.40 -24.38
C ARG A 30 -28.77 -3.89 -23.02
N ARG A 31 -27.94 -4.95 -22.95
CA ARG A 31 -27.41 -5.42 -21.68
C ARG A 31 -26.42 -4.37 -21.15
N PRO A 32 -26.54 -3.96 -19.87
CA PRO A 32 -25.55 -3.07 -19.29
C PRO A 32 -24.17 -3.75 -19.32
N PRO A 33 -23.09 -2.97 -19.44
CA PRO A 33 -21.75 -3.51 -19.34
C PRO A 33 -21.60 -4.22 -17.99
N PRO A 34 -20.81 -5.32 -17.93
CA PRO A 34 -20.53 -5.98 -16.67
C PRO A 34 -19.94 -4.97 -15.67
N PRO A 35 -20.28 -5.06 -14.38
CA PRO A 35 -19.73 -4.17 -13.38
C PRO A 35 -18.21 -4.31 -13.34
N LEU A 36 -17.51 -3.18 -13.22
CA LEU A 36 -16.06 -3.18 -13.08
C LEU A 36 -15.65 -3.99 -11.84
N PRO A 37 -14.56 -4.79 -11.93
CA PRO A 37 -14.06 -5.52 -10.78
C PRO A 37 -13.66 -4.53 -9.67
N VAL A 38 -14.28 -4.66 -8.50
CA VAL A 38 -13.94 -3.85 -7.32
C VAL A 38 -12.70 -4.47 -6.68
N HIS A 39 -11.54 -3.88 -6.91
CA HIS A 39 -10.29 -4.26 -6.24
C HIS A 39 -10.34 -3.91 -4.75
N ARG A 40 -10.98 -4.76 -3.95
CA ARG A 40 -10.92 -4.71 -2.48
C ARG A 40 -9.57 -5.25 -2.04
N ILE A 41 -8.61 -4.37 -1.81
CA ILE A 41 -7.34 -4.72 -1.20
C ILE A 41 -7.62 -4.99 0.29
N ALA A 42 -7.61 -6.26 0.68
CA ALA A 42 -7.58 -6.64 2.07
C ALA A 42 -6.18 -6.34 2.63
N TRP A 43 -6.05 -5.23 3.35
CA TRP A 43 -4.82 -4.92 4.06
C TRP A 43 -4.67 -5.88 5.24
N ALA A 44 -3.67 -6.75 5.16
CA ALA A 44 -3.32 -7.66 6.25
C ALA A 44 -2.73 -6.85 7.42
N GLY A 45 -3.59 -6.39 8.32
CA GLY A 45 -3.17 -5.88 9.63
C GLY A 45 -3.41 -4.39 9.93
N GLY A 46 -4.68 -3.96 9.98
CA GLY A 46 -5.07 -2.81 10.83
C GLY A 46 -6.01 -1.81 10.19
N LYS A 47 -6.69 -1.02 11.05
CA LYS A 47 -7.46 0.16 10.64
C LYS A 47 -6.49 1.15 9.97
N VAL A 48 -6.73 1.44 8.69
CA VAL A 48 -6.04 2.50 7.98
C VAL A 48 -6.40 3.82 8.67
N VAL A 49 -5.43 4.40 9.36
CA VAL A 49 -5.51 5.76 9.88
C VAL A 49 -5.47 6.69 8.68
N THR A 50 -6.63 7.25 8.32
CA THR A 50 -6.73 8.36 7.38
C THR A 50 -5.88 9.53 7.86
N ASN A 51 -5.39 10.36 6.93
CA ASN A 51 -4.40 11.43 7.14
C ASN A 51 -4.81 12.53 8.15
N ASP A 52 -6.03 12.46 8.70
CA ASP A 52 -6.56 13.35 9.73
C ASP A 52 -5.93 13.05 11.10
N LYS A 53 -4.71 13.55 11.31
CA LYS A 53 -3.92 13.36 12.55
C LYS A 53 -4.71 13.73 13.81
N GLU A 54 -5.48 14.82 13.75
CA GLU A 54 -6.27 15.34 14.87
C GLU A 54 -7.38 14.38 15.31
N LYS A 55 -8.16 13.84 14.36
CA LYS A 55 -9.23 12.88 14.65
C LYS A 55 -8.67 11.59 15.25
N CYS A 56 -7.49 11.18 14.81
CA CYS A 56 -6.81 10.02 15.37
C CYS A 56 -6.34 10.25 16.80
N LEU A 57 -5.80 11.44 17.08
CA LEU A 57 -5.42 11.82 18.43
C LEU A 57 -6.64 11.88 19.36
N GLN A 58 -7.76 12.46 18.91
CA GLN A 58 -9.02 12.46 19.67
C GLN A 58 -9.49 11.04 20.01
N LYS A 59 -9.53 10.14 19.01
CA LYS A 59 -9.93 8.73 19.22
C LYS A 59 -9.00 8.00 20.18
N LEU A 60 -7.69 8.27 20.11
CA LEU A 60 -6.72 7.70 21.04
C LEU A 60 -6.99 8.15 22.47
N ILE A 61 -7.21 9.45 22.69
CA ILE A 61 -7.50 10.03 24.00
C ILE A 61 -8.81 9.47 24.55
N GLN A 62 -9.88 9.44 23.74
CA GLN A 62 -11.17 8.85 24.13
C GLN A 62 -11.02 7.39 24.58
N ARG A 63 -10.24 6.58 23.84
CA ARG A 63 -10.00 5.18 24.21
C ARG A 63 -9.22 5.06 25.52
N LYS A 64 -8.21 5.91 25.74
CA LYS A 64 -7.46 5.94 27.00
C LYS A 64 -8.34 6.28 28.19
N LEU A 65 -9.20 7.30 28.05
CA LEU A 65 -10.17 7.69 29.06
C LEU A 65 -11.15 6.54 29.37
N ALA A 66 -11.66 5.87 28.34
CA ALA A 66 -12.55 4.71 28.51
C ALA A 66 -11.88 3.51 29.21
N THR A 67 -10.56 3.38 29.08
CA THR A 67 -9.78 2.31 29.74
C THR A 67 -9.29 2.75 31.14
N GLY A 68 -9.50 4.02 31.53
CA GLY A 68 -9.00 4.58 32.78
C GLY A 68 -7.48 4.80 32.82
N ALA A 69 -6.82 4.81 31.66
CA ALA A 69 -5.38 5.06 31.57
C ALA A 69 -5.06 6.55 31.71
N SER A 70 -3.96 6.88 32.40
CA SER A 70 -3.52 8.27 32.55
C SER A 70 -3.11 8.88 31.20
N LEU A 71 -3.44 10.16 31.05
CA LEU A 71 -3.04 10.95 29.90
C LEU A 71 -1.65 11.54 30.15
N THR A 72 -0.85 11.62 29.09
CA THR A 72 0.44 12.33 29.13
C THR A 72 0.18 13.84 29.10
N SER A 73 1.04 14.65 29.70
CA SER A 73 0.91 16.13 29.71
C SER A 73 0.78 16.76 28.31
N GLU A 74 1.35 16.13 27.29
CA GLU A 74 1.18 16.51 25.89
C GLU A 74 -0.21 16.17 25.34
N GLN A 75 -0.75 15.00 25.71
CA GLN A 75 -2.10 14.56 25.33
C GLN A 75 -3.18 15.43 25.97
N GLU A 76 -2.96 15.88 27.21
CA GLU A 76 -3.84 16.84 27.90
C GLU A 76 -3.81 18.20 27.22
N ARG A 77 -2.62 18.70 26.84
CA ARG A 77 -2.50 19.95 26.08
C ARG A 77 -3.20 19.86 24.73
N ALA A 78 -2.98 18.77 23.99
CA ALA A 78 -3.64 18.55 22.72
C ALA A 78 -5.17 18.45 22.86
N MET A 79 -5.67 17.82 23.93
CA MET A 79 -7.11 17.77 24.22
C MET A 79 -7.70 19.17 24.38
N ARG A 80 -7.02 20.06 25.11
CA ARG A 80 -7.47 21.46 25.30
C ARG A 80 -7.49 22.23 23.98
N THR A 81 -6.49 22.06 23.12
CA THR A 81 -6.45 22.71 21.81
C THR A 81 -7.54 22.20 20.86
N LEU A 82 -7.91 20.92 20.98
CA LEU A 82 -8.88 20.25 20.11
C LEU A 82 -10.34 20.39 20.57
N GLN A 83 -10.58 20.84 21.81
CA GLN A 83 -11.92 21.21 22.23
C GLN A 83 -12.30 22.54 21.57
N PRO A 84 -13.32 22.56 20.68
CA PRO A 84 -13.81 23.82 20.15
C PRO A 84 -14.28 24.66 21.32
N THR A 85 -13.67 25.83 21.49
CA THR A 85 -13.90 26.75 22.60
C THR A 85 -15.35 27.23 22.56
N THR A 86 -16.23 26.51 23.24
CA THR A 86 -17.38 27.13 23.91
C THR A 86 -16.82 27.67 25.21
N GLY A 87 -16.63 29.00 25.26
CA GLY A 87 -15.73 29.68 26.16
C GLY A 87 -15.82 29.26 27.62
N SER A 88 -14.69 28.83 28.19
CA SER A 88 -14.40 29.05 29.60
C SER A 88 -12.88 28.94 29.80
N SER A 89 -12.26 30.11 29.92
CA SER A 89 -10.88 30.28 30.35
C SER A 89 -10.80 29.91 31.82
N VAL A 90 -10.11 28.82 32.15
CA VAL A 90 -9.72 28.52 33.53
C VAL A 90 -8.22 28.21 33.57
N ASN A 91 -7.48 29.22 34.02
CA ASN A 91 -6.12 29.08 34.53
C ASN A 91 -6.11 28.05 35.68
N VAL A 92 -5.25 27.03 35.61
CA VAL A 92 -4.83 26.30 36.82
C VAL A 92 -3.33 26.04 36.77
N SER A 93 -2.71 26.42 37.87
CA SER A 93 -1.30 26.62 38.19
C SER A 93 -0.39 25.39 38.05
N ARG A 94 0.88 25.70 37.76
CA ARG A 94 2.05 24.85 37.99
C ARG A 94 2.19 24.50 39.46
N GLN A 95 2.35 23.20 39.76
CA GLN A 95 3.14 22.74 40.91
C GLN A 95 4.08 21.63 40.43
N THR A 96 5.36 21.86 40.65
CA THR A 96 6.45 20.89 40.56
C THR A 96 6.49 20.09 41.84
N ASN A 97 6.60 18.76 41.76
CA ASN A 97 7.21 17.95 42.81
C ASN A 97 8.06 16.86 42.18
N ALA A 98 9.23 16.70 42.78
CA ALA A 98 10.32 15.83 42.40
C ALA A 98 10.07 14.37 42.82
N ALA A 99 10.89 13.50 42.21
CA ALA A 99 11.29 12.17 42.66
C ALA A 99 10.18 11.14 42.91
N ASP A 100 10.10 10.13 42.04
CA ASP A 100 10.13 8.76 42.55
C ASP A 100 10.77 7.81 41.53
N GLU A 101 11.93 7.33 41.95
CA GLU A 101 12.66 6.20 41.44
C GLU A 101 11.94 4.93 41.92
N CYS A 102 11.46 4.06 41.02
CA CYS A 102 11.21 2.68 41.42
C CYS A 102 11.27 1.69 40.25
N ALA A 103 12.40 0.98 40.22
CA ALA A 103 12.49 -0.47 40.13
C ALA A 103 11.74 -1.22 39.00
N LEU A 104 12.55 -1.68 38.04
CA LEU A 104 12.87 -3.09 37.87
C LEU A 104 11.75 -4.11 38.20
N ARG A 105 11.04 -4.61 37.17
CA ARG A 105 10.50 -5.99 37.20
C ARG A 105 10.88 -6.77 35.95
N LYS A 106 11.93 -7.57 36.12
CA LYS A 106 12.17 -8.81 35.37
C LYS A 106 11.11 -9.84 35.82
N GLY A 107 10.57 -10.58 34.87
CA GLY A 107 9.66 -11.72 35.07
C GLY A 107 9.07 -12.10 33.71
N SER A 108 9.78 -12.87 32.89
CA SER A 108 9.91 -14.34 32.94
C SER A 108 8.64 -15.06 32.48
N PHE A 109 8.77 -15.60 31.25
CA PHE A 109 8.38 -16.95 30.82
C PHE A 109 6.90 -17.36 30.59
N MET A 110 6.80 -18.28 29.63
CA MET A 110 5.69 -19.16 29.21
C MET A 110 4.74 -18.54 28.17
N ALA A 111 4.41 -19.16 27.03
CA ALA A 111 4.63 -20.53 26.57
C ALA A 111 4.79 -20.57 25.05
N LYS A 112 5.76 -21.37 24.60
CA LYS A 112 6.01 -21.70 23.20
C LYS A 112 5.08 -22.84 22.84
N VAL A 113 4.07 -22.59 21.99
CA VAL A 113 3.22 -23.64 21.42
C VAL A 113 4.01 -24.31 20.30
N PRO A 114 4.32 -25.62 20.38
CA PRO A 114 4.89 -26.33 19.24
C PRO A 114 3.74 -26.77 18.33
N ALA A 115 3.52 -26.04 17.23
CA ALA A 115 2.76 -26.57 16.12
C ALA A 115 3.60 -27.70 15.50
N GLN A 116 3.10 -28.93 15.66
CA GLN A 116 3.72 -30.14 15.14
C GLN A 116 3.82 -30.05 13.61
N ARG A 117 5.07 -30.09 13.16
CA ARG A 117 5.49 -30.20 11.78
C ARG A 117 5.20 -31.62 11.30
N LEU A 118 4.14 -31.81 10.51
CA LEU A 118 4.03 -32.98 9.66
C LEU A 118 5.13 -32.88 8.60
N GLN A 119 6.04 -33.84 8.65
CA GLN A 119 7.09 -34.04 7.67
C GLN A 119 6.46 -34.68 6.43
N THR A 120 6.24 -33.89 5.38
CA THR A 120 6.27 -34.44 4.02
C THR A 120 7.73 -34.48 3.60
N VAL A 121 8.33 -35.66 3.76
CA VAL A 121 9.58 -36.05 3.12
C VAL A 121 9.25 -36.35 1.67
N GLU A 122 9.49 -35.39 0.78
CA GLU A 122 9.79 -35.61 -0.64
C GLU A 122 10.25 -34.27 -1.27
N ALA A 123 11.22 -34.34 -2.19
CA ALA A 123 11.86 -33.25 -2.92
C ALA A 123 13.05 -32.52 -2.25
N VAL A 124 14.08 -33.27 -1.86
CA VAL A 124 15.46 -32.79 -1.90
C VAL A 124 15.93 -32.85 -3.35
N GLN A 125 15.88 -31.72 -4.08
CA GLN A 125 16.79 -31.43 -5.22
C GLN A 125 16.69 -30.02 -5.87
N HIS A 126 15.80 -29.09 -5.47
CA HIS A 126 15.68 -27.75 -6.11
C HIS A 126 15.83 -26.52 -5.18
N ALA A 127 16.56 -26.64 -4.06
CA ALA A 127 16.62 -25.59 -3.04
C ALA A 127 17.51 -24.34 -3.31
N PRO A 128 18.57 -24.33 -4.15
CA PRO A 128 19.41 -23.13 -4.30
C PRO A 128 18.85 -22.07 -5.27
N GLU A 129 18.00 -22.46 -6.22
CA GLU A 129 17.57 -21.56 -7.31
C GLU A 129 16.56 -20.51 -6.83
N LYS A 130 15.60 -20.87 -5.97
CA LYS A 130 14.57 -19.94 -5.47
C LYS A 130 15.15 -18.75 -4.69
N LYS A 131 16.23 -18.97 -3.92
CA LYS A 131 16.88 -17.87 -3.18
C LYS A 131 17.68 -16.94 -4.09
N GLN A 132 18.27 -17.47 -5.16
CA GLN A 132 19.00 -16.67 -6.14
C GLN A 132 18.05 -15.83 -7.00
N GLU A 133 16.89 -16.37 -7.35
CA GLU A 133 15.87 -15.69 -8.14
C GLU A 133 15.26 -14.50 -7.38
N GLU A 134 14.93 -14.66 -6.09
CA GLU A 134 14.46 -13.55 -5.25
C GLU A 134 15.48 -12.40 -5.11
N MET A 135 16.78 -12.73 -5.03
CA MET A 135 17.83 -11.71 -4.97
C MET A 135 17.96 -10.94 -6.30
N ARG A 136 17.85 -11.64 -7.44
CA ARG A 136 17.86 -11.01 -8.77
C ARG A 136 16.64 -10.13 -8.97
N GLU A 137 15.46 -10.55 -8.52
CA GLU A 137 14.24 -9.74 -8.61
C GLU A 137 14.35 -8.45 -7.77
N LYS A 138 14.84 -8.55 -6.53
CA LYS A 138 15.09 -7.39 -5.65
C LYS A 138 16.08 -6.41 -6.29
N GLN A 139 17.19 -6.90 -6.84
CA GLN A 139 18.17 -6.09 -7.56
C GLN A 139 17.56 -5.41 -8.80
N SER A 140 16.69 -6.10 -9.55
CA SER A 140 15.97 -5.52 -10.70
C SER A 140 14.99 -4.42 -10.29
N SER A 141 14.39 -4.52 -9.09
CA SER A 141 13.47 -3.51 -8.58
C SER A 141 14.21 -2.26 -8.10
N GLU A 142 15.38 -2.42 -7.47
CA GLU A 142 16.21 -1.31 -6.98
C GLU A 142 16.84 -0.53 -8.14
N THR A 143 17.36 -1.21 -9.15
CA THR A 143 17.84 -0.56 -10.39
C THR A 143 16.75 0.28 -11.06
N LYS A 144 15.52 -0.26 -11.19
CA LYS A 144 14.37 0.50 -11.72
C LYS A 144 14.05 1.74 -10.87
N LYS A 145 14.13 1.65 -9.54
CA LYS A 145 13.93 2.80 -8.63
C LYS A 145 15.01 3.86 -8.82
N LEU A 146 16.28 3.46 -8.95
CA LEU A 146 17.40 4.38 -9.21
C LEU A 146 17.22 5.10 -10.54
N MET A 147 16.87 4.38 -11.61
CA MET A 147 16.60 4.98 -12.92
C MET A 147 15.46 6.00 -12.87
N ARG A 148 14.38 5.73 -12.12
CA ARG A 148 13.28 6.70 -11.94
C ARG A 148 13.74 7.97 -11.23
N LYS A 149 14.57 7.83 -10.19
CA LYS A 149 15.14 8.98 -9.46
C LYS A 149 16.05 9.81 -10.38
N LEU A 150 16.89 9.16 -11.19
CA LEU A 150 17.75 9.85 -12.15
C LEU A 150 16.92 10.63 -13.19
N ARG A 151 15.87 10.03 -13.76
CA ARG A 151 14.96 10.72 -14.68
C ARG A 151 14.31 11.95 -14.02
N GLN A 152 13.84 11.81 -12.78
CA GLN A 152 13.27 12.94 -12.05
C GLN A 152 14.29 14.07 -11.87
N ILE A 153 15.56 13.75 -11.62
CA ILE A 153 16.63 14.74 -11.50
C ILE A 153 16.92 15.40 -12.85
N GLU A 154 16.96 14.64 -13.94
CA GLU A 154 17.12 15.18 -15.31
C GLU A 154 15.99 16.17 -15.67
N ASP A 155 14.76 15.89 -15.23
CA ASP A 155 13.64 16.81 -15.42
C ASP A 155 13.81 18.10 -14.60
N LEU A 156 14.38 18.02 -13.40
CA LEU A 156 14.71 19.19 -12.57
C LEU A 156 15.87 20.00 -13.17
N GLU A 157 16.89 19.35 -13.72
CA GLU A 157 17.98 20.02 -14.44
C GLU A 157 17.47 20.75 -15.68
N ARG A 158 16.61 20.10 -16.48
CA ARG A 158 15.94 20.76 -17.61
C ARG A 158 15.08 21.93 -17.15
N ALA A 159 14.38 21.82 -16.02
CA ALA A 159 13.61 22.94 -15.47
C ALA A 159 14.52 24.11 -15.07
N ARG A 160 15.69 23.83 -14.48
CA ARG A 160 16.72 24.83 -14.14
C ARG A 160 17.26 25.54 -15.38
N GLU A 161 17.60 24.78 -16.42
CA GLU A 161 18.10 25.31 -17.69
C GLU A 161 17.06 26.20 -18.39
N ASN A 162 15.77 25.87 -18.26
CA ASN A 162 14.66 26.69 -18.73
C ASN A 162 14.39 27.93 -17.85
N GLY A 163 15.26 28.24 -16.89
CA GLY A 163 15.15 29.43 -16.03
C GLY A 163 14.11 29.34 -14.92
N LYS A 164 13.58 28.15 -14.61
CA LYS A 164 12.71 27.98 -13.44
C LYS A 164 13.55 28.05 -12.17
N SER A 165 13.14 28.89 -11.22
CA SER A 165 13.69 28.89 -9.87
C SER A 165 13.34 27.56 -9.19
N LEU A 166 14.36 26.84 -8.75
CA LEU A 166 14.22 25.59 -8.02
C LEU A 166 14.29 25.85 -6.51
N GLU A 167 13.50 25.11 -5.74
CA GLU A 167 13.60 25.13 -4.29
C GLU A 167 14.91 24.47 -3.83
N ALA A 168 15.43 24.86 -2.66
CA ALA A 168 16.65 24.26 -2.07
C ALA A 168 16.58 22.72 -1.95
N ASN A 169 15.38 22.17 -1.67
CA ASN A 169 15.15 20.73 -1.62
C ASN A 169 15.32 20.04 -2.99
N GLN A 170 15.04 20.74 -4.08
CA GLN A 170 15.18 20.25 -5.45
C GLN A 170 16.64 20.35 -5.91
N GLU A 171 17.32 21.43 -5.55
CA GLU A 171 18.76 21.58 -5.78
C GLU A 171 19.57 20.49 -5.06
N ALA A 172 19.22 20.17 -3.81
CA ALA A 172 19.82 19.08 -3.07
C ALA A 172 19.66 17.72 -3.80
N LYS A 173 18.52 17.48 -4.47
CA LYS A 173 18.32 16.26 -5.28
C LYS A 173 19.23 16.24 -6.50
N ILE A 174 19.43 17.38 -7.16
CA ILE A 174 20.37 17.49 -8.29
C ILE A 174 21.79 17.20 -7.82
N GLN A 175 22.20 17.71 -6.66
CA GLN A 175 23.52 17.43 -6.08
C GLN A 175 23.74 15.94 -5.77
N MET A 176 22.68 15.17 -5.51
CA MET A 176 22.77 13.72 -5.28
C MET A 176 22.93 12.89 -6.57
N LYS A 177 22.77 13.48 -7.76
CA LYS A 177 22.89 12.79 -9.06
C LYS A 177 24.17 11.93 -9.21
N PRO A 178 25.39 12.43 -8.95
CA PRO A 178 26.62 11.63 -9.10
C PRO A 178 26.63 10.40 -8.19
N ALA A 179 26.12 10.52 -6.95
CA ALA A 179 26.04 9.38 -6.04
C ALA A 179 25.07 8.30 -6.55
N LEU A 180 23.94 8.69 -7.13
CA LEU A 180 22.98 7.76 -7.73
C LEU A 180 23.52 7.08 -8.99
N LEU A 181 24.30 7.79 -9.81
CA LEU A 181 24.99 7.20 -10.97
C LEU A 181 26.05 6.19 -10.55
N ALA A 182 26.84 6.50 -9.52
CA ALA A 182 27.82 5.58 -8.96
C ALA A 182 27.15 4.31 -8.40
N GLU A 183 26.01 4.47 -7.72
CA GLU A 183 25.23 3.34 -7.20
C GLU A 183 24.63 2.48 -8.32
N LEU A 184 24.10 3.10 -9.39
CA LEU A 184 23.61 2.38 -10.57
C LEU A 184 24.74 1.57 -11.21
N ALA A 185 25.92 2.18 -11.40
CA ALA A 185 27.08 1.51 -11.96
C ALA A 185 27.54 0.34 -11.07
N ARG A 186 27.49 0.50 -9.74
CA ARG A 186 27.77 -0.59 -8.78
C ARG A 186 26.81 -1.76 -8.97
N GLN A 187 25.51 -1.50 -9.09
CA GLN A 187 24.51 -2.54 -9.29
C GLN A 187 24.66 -3.25 -10.65
N GLN A 188 25.02 -2.52 -11.70
CA GLN A 188 25.33 -3.13 -13.01
C GLN A 188 26.54 -4.06 -12.94
N ARG A 189 27.62 -3.67 -12.24
CA ARG A 189 28.79 -4.52 -12.05
C ARG A 189 28.46 -5.79 -11.28
N LEU A 190 27.66 -5.69 -10.22
CA LEU A 190 27.21 -6.86 -9.44
C LEU A 190 26.36 -7.82 -10.28
N CYS A 191 25.51 -7.28 -11.16
CA CYS A 191 24.70 -8.10 -12.08
C CYS A 191 25.57 -8.83 -13.11
N LEU A 192 26.58 -8.17 -13.67
CA LEU A 192 27.52 -8.77 -14.63
C LEU A 192 28.43 -9.82 -13.97
N ALA A 193 28.84 -9.62 -12.72
CA ALA A 193 29.66 -10.59 -11.97
C ALA A 193 28.88 -11.84 -11.51
N SER A 194 27.54 -11.80 -11.56
CA SER A 194 26.65 -12.90 -11.16
C SER A 194 26.18 -13.77 -12.34
N LYS A 195 26.60 -13.45 -13.57
CA LYS A 195 26.33 -14.23 -14.79
C LYS A 195 27.53 -15.09 -15.13
#